data_AF-A0A7R9T9A1-F1
#
_entry.id   AF-A0A7R9T9A1-F1
#
_cell.length_a   1.000
_cell.length_b   1.000
_cell.length_c   1.000
_cell.angle_alpha   90.00
_cell.angle_beta   90.00
_cell.angle_gamma   90.00
#
_symmetry.space_group_name_H-M   'P 1'
#
loop_
_entity.id
_entity.type
_entity.pdbx_description
1 polymer ?
#
loop_
_entity_poly.entity_id
_entity_poly.type
_entity_poly.pdbx_seq_one_letter_code
_entity_poly.pdbx_strand_id
1 'polypeptide(L)'
;DAVPSTQRASSSSAAPPELVLYRDTNAWCPFCERVWLALEAKGVSYTCEFVDLRNKPKWFTDLVPTGLVPAARFAADDALVWESMDILRELETRFPDAPALTPAD
;
A
#
# COMPACT_ATOMS: atom_id res chain seq x y z
N ASP A 1 -1.32 27.06 -4.27
CA ASP A 1 -1.37 26.50 -2.91
C ASP A 1 -0.87 25.06 -2.93
N ALA A 2 0.39 24.84 -2.52
CA ALA A 2 0.98 23.51 -2.47
C ALA A 2 0.53 22.82 -1.18
N VAL A 3 -0.19 21.72 -1.31
CA VAL A 3 -0.50 20.84 -0.17
C VAL A 3 0.82 20.28 0.35
N PRO A 4 1.20 20.51 1.62
CA PRO A 4 2.41 19.92 2.17
C PRO A 4 2.22 18.40 2.17
N SER A 5 3.07 17.68 1.44
CA SER A 5 3.18 16.24 1.54
C SER A 5 3.64 15.90 2.95
N THR A 6 2.71 15.55 3.84
CA THR A 6 3.02 15.00 5.17
C THR A 6 3.65 13.62 4.98
N GLN A 7 4.93 13.57 4.61
CA GLN A 7 5.76 12.42 4.93
C GLN A 7 6.06 12.51 6.42
N ARG A 8 5.27 11.80 7.23
CA ARG A 8 5.77 11.34 8.51
C ARG A 8 6.72 10.19 8.19
N ALA A 9 7.97 10.53 7.94
CA ALA A 9 9.06 9.55 8.01
C ALA A 9 9.11 9.08 9.47
N SER A 10 8.54 7.91 9.74
CA SER A 10 8.76 7.18 10.99
C SER A 10 10.25 6.83 11.03
N SER A 11 10.99 7.52 11.89
CA SER A 11 12.44 7.34 12.02
C SER A 11 12.79 6.04 12.75
N SER A 12 13.73 5.30 12.14
CA SER A 12 14.75 4.40 12.72
C SER A 12 14.56 2.87 12.61
N SER A 13 15.02 2.30 11.49
CA SER A 13 16.10 1.30 11.40
C SER A 13 16.31 0.92 9.92
N ALA A 14 17.55 0.60 9.54
CA ALA A 14 18.03 0.43 8.16
C ALA A 14 17.56 -0.84 7.42
N ALA A 15 16.34 -1.30 7.68
CA ALA A 15 15.73 -2.41 6.94
C ALA A 15 15.00 -1.89 5.70
N PRO A 16 15.07 -2.59 4.55
CA PRO A 16 14.27 -2.26 3.39
C PRO A 16 12.78 -2.38 3.72
N PRO A 17 11.90 -1.58 3.07
CA PRO A 17 10.46 -1.68 3.29
C PRO A 17 9.94 -3.07 2.89
N GLU A 18 8.92 -3.56 3.60
CA GLU A 18 8.30 -4.86 3.32
C GLU A 18 7.50 -4.86 2.00
N LEU A 19 6.99 -3.69 1.60
CA LEU A 19 6.27 -3.54 0.34
C LEU A 19 6.26 -2.10 -0.19
N VAL A 20 5.95 -1.97 -1.48
CA VAL A 20 5.57 -0.71 -2.13
C VAL A 20 4.05 -0.69 -2.27
N LEU A 21 3.39 0.34 -1.73
CA LEU A 21 1.98 0.62 -1.92
C LEU A 21 1.79 1.62 -3.07
N TYR A 22 1.15 1.19 -4.15
CA TYR A 22 0.70 2.06 -5.23
C TYR A 22 -0.67 2.64 -4.86
N ARG A 23 -0.73 3.96 -4.64
CA ARG A 23 -1.97 4.66 -4.23
C ARG A 23 -2.20 5.94 -5.03
N ASP A 24 -3.41 6.49 -4.93
CA ASP A 24 -3.74 7.71 -5.65
C ASP A 24 -3.01 8.96 -5.09
N THR A 25 -2.61 9.87 -5.99
CA THR A 25 -1.87 11.09 -5.63
C THR A 25 -2.65 12.03 -4.71
N ASN A 26 -3.98 12.04 -4.78
CA ASN A 26 -4.82 13.00 -4.08
C ASN A 26 -5.39 12.49 -2.75
N ALA A 27 -5.10 11.24 -2.37
CA ALA A 27 -5.65 10.57 -1.18
C ALA A 27 -7.19 10.60 -1.12
N TRP A 28 -7.86 10.49 -2.26
CA TRP A 28 -9.32 10.43 -2.37
C TRP A 28 -9.84 9.01 -2.58
N CYS A 29 -8.97 8.03 -2.85
CA CYS A 29 -9.40 6.66 -3.07
C CYS A 29 -9.69 5.96 -1.73
N PRO A 30 -10.96 5.64 -1.42
CA PRO A 30 -11.29 4.95 -0.16
C PRO A 30 -10.70 3.52 -0.10
N PHE A 31 -10.43 2.91 -1.26
CA PHE A 31 -9.78 1.60 -1.32
C PHE A 31 -8.30 1.67 -0.98
N CYS A 32 -7.60 2.75 -1.39
CA CYS A 32 -6.22 2.99 -0.98
C CYS A 32 -6.14 3.30 0.51
N GLU A 33 -7.08 4.11 1.02
CA GLU A 33 -7.14 4.46 2.43
C GLU A 33 -7.29 3.23 3.33
N ARG A 34 -8.13 2.28 2.92
CA ARG A 34 -8.29 0.99 3.63
C ARG A 34 -6.96 0.25 3.80
N VAL A 35 -6.19 0.12 2.72
CA VAL A 35 -4.90 -0.59 2.76
C VAL A 35 -3.88 0.19 3.57
N TRP A 36 -3.84 1.52 3.40
CA TRP A 36 -2.94 2.37 4.17
C TRP A 36 -3.18 2.27 5.68
N LEU A 37 -4.43 2.40 6.12
CA LEU A 37 -4.80 2.25 7.53
C LEU A 37 -4.46 0.86 8.07
N ALA A 38 -4.61 -0.18 7.25
CA ALA A 38 -4.22 -1.53 7.64
C ALA A 38 -2.70 -1.67 7.84
N LEU A 39 -1.89 -1.09 6.96
CA LEU A 39 -0.43 -1.08 7.12
C LEU A 39 0.00 -0.35 8.39
N GLU A 40 -0.61 0.82 8.66
CA GLU A 40 -0.38 1.58 9.89
C GLU A 40 -0.79 0.78 11.14
N ALA A 41 -1.97 0.15 11.13
CA ALA A 41 -2.47 -0.63 12.25
C ALA A 41 -1.63 -1.87 12.54
N LYS A 42 -1.11 -2.53 11.49
CA LYS A 42 -0.21 -3.69 11.63
C LYS A 42 1.24 -3.30 11.93
N GLY A 43 1.62 -2.03 11.77
CA GLY A 43 3.01 -1.59 11.88
C GLY A 43 3.94 -2.17 10.81
N VAL A 44 3.40 -2.55 9.66
CA VAL A 44 4.16 -3.07 8.52
C VAL A 44 4.88 -1.91 7.85
N SER A 45 6.17 -2.04 7.57
CA SER A 45 6.93 -0.98 6.89
C SER A 45 6.63 -0.96 5.38
N TYR A 46 6.42 0.22 4.80
CA TYR A 46 6.10 0.36 3.39
C TYR A 46 6.61 1.70 2.82
N THR A 47 6.73 1.76 1.50
CA THR A 47 6.85 3.02 0.75
C THR A 47 5.60 3.24 -0.10
N CYS A 48 5.38 4.48 -0.54
CA CYS A 48 4.28 4.80 -1.44
C CYS A 48 4.79 5.26 -2.81
N GLU A 49 4.14 4.76 -3.85
CA GLU A 49 4.21 5.33 -5.19
C GLU A 49 2.83 5.90 -5.56
N PHE A 50 2.82 7.15 -6.02
CA PHE A 50 1.60 7.89 -6.28
C PHE A 50 1.21 7.82 -7.75
N VAL A 51 -0.05 7.48 -8.00
CA VAL A 51 -0.65 7.31 -9.33
C VAL A 51 -1.69 8.41 -9.55
N ASP A 52 -1.48 9.25 -10.59
CA ASP A 52 -2.53 10.18 -11.03
C ASP A 52 -3.65 9.38 -11.72
N LEU A 53 -4.84 9.38 -11.14
CA LEU A 53 -5.97 8.59 -11.64
C LEU A 53 -6.57 9.14 -12.94
N ARG A 54 -6.39 10.44 -13.22
CA ARG A 54 -6.88 11.11 -14.44
C ARG A 54 -5.93 10.88 -15.60
N ASN A 55 -4.63 10.88 -15.33
CA ASN A 55 -3.58 10.64 -16.32
C ASN A 55 -2.65 9.52 -15.83
N LYS A 56 -3.16 8.28 -15.88
CA LYS A 56 -2.42 7.13 -15.35
C LYS A 56 -1.12 6.93 -16.13
N PRO A 57 0.03 6.85 -15.45
CA PRO A 57 1.30 6.69 -16.13
C PRO A 57 1.41 5.28 -16.73
N LYS A 58 2.03 5.19 -17.91
CA LYS A 58 2.15 3.92 -18.65
C LYS A 58 2.81 2.81 -17.85
N TRP A 59 3.82 3.13 -17.05
CA TRP A 59 4.50 2.14 -16.21
C TRP A 59 3.54 1.44 -15.23
N PHE A 60 2.51 2.15 -14.74
CA PHE A 60 1.55 1.59 -13.80
C PHE A 60 0.54 0.69 -14.51
N THR A 61 0.05 1.11 -15.68
CA THR A 61 -0.90 0.30 -16.46
C THR A 61 -0.27 -0.93 -17.11
N ASP A 62 1.05 -0.88 -17.39
CA ASP A 62 1.81 -2.04 -17.82
C ASP A 62 2.05 -3.02 -16.65
N LEU A 63 2.07 -2.49 -15.42
CA LEU A 63 2.28 -3.27 -14.21
C LEU A 63 1.00 -3.93 -13.68
N VAL A 64 -0.07 -3.15 -13.51
CA VAL A 64 -1.36 -3.58 -12.95
C VAL A 64 -2.38 -3.69 -14.09
N PRO A 65 -2.80 -4.89 -14.50
CA PRO A 65 -3.66 -5.08 -15.68
C PRO A 65 -5.01 -4.35 -15.62
N THR A 66 -5.55 -4.15 -14.42
CA THR A 66 -6.81 -3.40 -14.23
C THR A 66 -6.60 -1.88 -14.36
N GLY A 67 -5.36 -1.41 -14.23
CA GLY A 67 -5.01 0.00 -14.10
C GLY A 67 -5.62 0.68 -12.87
N LEU A 68 -6.18 -0.08 -11.92
CA LEU A 68 -6.82 0.45 -10.71
C LEU A 68 -5.83 0.48 -9.53
N VAL A 69 -6.11 1.36 -8.58
CA VAL A 69 -5.44 1.41 -7.28
C VAL A 69 -6.43 0.96 -6.18
N PRO A 70 -5.97 0.43 -5.04
CA PRO A 70 -4.57 0.18 -4.69
C PRO A 70 -3.99 -1.06 -5.36
N ALA A 71 -2.66 -1.09 -5.44
CA ALA A 71 -1.86 -2.29 -5.63
C ALA A 71 -0.71 -2.31 -4.62
N ALA A 72 -0.22 -3.49 -4.24
CA ALA A 72 0.91 -3.68 -3.35
C ALA A 72 1.91 -4.65 -4.00
N ARG A 73 3.19 -4.30 -3.97
CA ARG A 73 4.29 -5.18 -4.39
C ARG A 73 5.11 -5.55 -3.17
N PHE A 74 5.14 -6.83 -2.82
CA PHE A 74 5.86 -7.34 -1.66
C PHE A 74 7.35 -7.54 -1.97
N ALA A 75 8.22 -7.08 -1.08
CA ALA A 75 9.67 -7.12 -1.28
C ALA A 75 10.27 -8.52 -1.19
N ALA A 76 9.62 -9.43 -0.44
CA ALA A 76 10.13 -10.78 -0.20
C ALA A 76 10.20 -11.65 -1.46
N ASP A 77 9.23 -11.51 -2.37
CA ASP A 77 9.02 -12.39 -3.53
C ASP A 77 8.62 -11.64 -4.81
N ASP A 78 8.63 -10.30 -4.78
CA ASP A 78 8.15 -9.42 -5.85
C ASP A 78 6.67 -9.66 -6.24
N ALA A 79 5.89 -10.28 -5.36
CA ALA A 79 4.48 -10.56 -5.62
C ALA A 79 3.69 -9.24 -5.72
N LEU A 80 3.04 -9.04 -6.86
CA LEU A 80 2.12 -7.94 -7.10
C LEU A 80 0.69 -8.40 -6.81
N VAL A 81 0.05 -7.74 -5.85
CA VAL A 81 -1.36 -7.96 -5.49
C VAL A 81 -2.12 -6.67 -5.71
N TRP A 82 -3.24 -6.73 -6.40
CA TRP A 82 -4.19 -5.63 -6.58
C TRP A 82 -5.57 -6.07 -6.11
N GLU A 83 -6.49 -5.13 -5.92
CA GLU A 83 -7.72 -5.26 -5.12
C GLU A 83 -7.49 -5.08 -3.61
N SER A 84 -8.15 -4.07 -3.05
CA SER A 84 -7.93 -3.70 -1.64
C SER A 84 -8.18 -4.83 -0.64
N MET A 85 -9.18 -5.68 -0.86
CA MET A 85 -9.49 -6.78 0.06
C MET A 85 -8.47 -7.92 -0.05
N ASP A 86 -7.96 -8.20 -1.25
CA ASP A 86 -6.94 -9.23 -1.45
C ASP A 86 -5.62 -8.80 -0.85
N ILE A 87 -5.27 -7.51 -0.95
CA ILE A 87 -4.13 -6.94 -0.23
C ILE A 87 -4.28 -7.12 1.29
N LEU A 88 -5.45 -6.84 1.87
CA LEU A 88 -5.65 -7.05 3.31
C LEU A 88 -5.47 -8.52 3.73
N ARG A 89 -5.98 -9.46 2.94
CA ARG A 89 -5.82 -10.90 3.19
C ARG A 89 -4.36 -11.33 3.13
N GLU A 90 -3.62 -10.75 2.18
CA GLU A 90 -2.20 -11.03 2.02
C GLU A 90 -1.39 -10.44 3.18
N LEU A 91 -1.75 -9.26 3.69
CA LEU A 91 -1.15 -8.68 4.88
C LEU A 91 -1.37 -9.55 6.13
N GLU A 92 -2.55 -10.14 6.31
CA GLU A 92 -2.81 -11.10 7.39
C GLU A 92 -1.97 -12.37 7.24
N THR A 93 -1.85 -12.88 6.02
CA THR A 93 -1.12 -14.13 5.74
C THR A 93 0.39 -13.95 5.91
N ARG A 94 0.95 -12.82 5.46
CA ARG A 94 2.40 -12.57 5.46
C ARG A 94 2.94 -12.02 6.77
N PHE A 95 2.11 -11.32 7.55
CA PHE A 95 2.50 -10.73 8.82
C PHE A 95 1.62 -11.25 9.96
N PRO A 96 1.69 -12.56 10.27
CA PRO A 96 0.86 -13.18 11.30
C PRO A 96 1.21 -12.72 12.72
N ASP A 97 2.46 -12.28 12.94
CA ASP A 97 2.92 -11.78 14.24
C ASP A 97 2.58 -10.29 14.48
N ALA A 98 2.07 -9.60 13.46
CA ALA A 98 1.58 -8.22 13.57
C ALA A 98 0.15 -8.18 14.12
N PRO A 99 -0.31 -7.06 14.70
CA PRO A 99 -1.70 -6.90 15.16
C PRO A 99 -2.72 -7.36 14.11
N ALA A 100 -3.68 -8.18 14.50
CA ALA A 100 -4.73 -8.67 13.60
C ALA A 100 -5.69 -7.54 13.20
N LEU A 101 -6.07 -7.49 11.93
CA LEU A 101 -7.07 -6.54 11.42
C LEU A 101 -8.50 -6.94 11.76
N THR A 102 -8.72 -8.21 12.09
CA THR A 102 -10.02 -8.78 12.46
C THR A 102 -10.00 -9.24 13.93
N PRO A 103 -11.15 -9.21 14.62
CA PRO A 103 -11.26 -9.78 15.96
C PRO A 103 -10.89 -11.28 15.96
N ALA A 104 -10.39 -11.75 17.11
CA ALA A 104 -10.39 -13.19 17.38
C ALA A 104 -11.82 -13.69 17.52
N ASP A 105 -12.08 -14.91 17.06
CA ASP A 105 -13.37 -15.60 17.22
C ASP A 105 -13.74 -15.82 18.71
#